data_AF-A0A956BBH6-F1
#
_entry.id   AF-A0A956BBH6-F1
#
_cell.length_a   1.000
_cell.length_b   1.000
_cell.length_c   1.000
_cell.angle_alpha   90.00
_cell.angle_beta   90.00
_cell.angle_gamma   90.00
#
_symmetry.space_group_name_H-M   'P 1'
#
loop_
_entity.id
_entity.type
_entity.pdbx_description
1 polymer ?
#
loop_
_entity_poly.entity_id
_entity_poly.type
_entity_poly.pdbx_seq_one_letter_code
_entity_poly.pdbx_strand_id
1 'polypeptide(L)'
;MRRAASLVALGLVACQGNATDPRGATPVPPRVQALEPPLLVPGSTVLIRGEGFLSPPAGATEVELEGTVDGIPLTFTLSPDAVGPTQIRVPMRGPLRALFGDAGGFEGVVRVRVRPGELEASAEAEAPARLDFVAFVPPLLSALTDTVAPGALLDARGDGFLDEGEGEAALRFDGRFVREADGATTPIDGV
;
A
#
# COMPACT_ATOMS: atom_id res chain seq x y z
N MET A 1 -1.69 31.16 66.64
CA MET A 1 -1.47 30.95 65.20
C MET A 1 -0.20 30.11 65.02
N ARG A 2 -0.34 28.81 64.72
CA ARG A 2 0.79 27.88 64.51
C ARG A 2 0.97 27.66 63.01
N ARG A 3 2.15 27.97 62.47
CA ARG A 3 2.52 27.69 61.07
C ARG A 3 3.34 26.39 61.05
N ALA A 4 2.83 25.37 60.36
CA ALA A 4 3.54 24.14 60.08
C ALA A 4 4.33 24.30 58.77
N ALA A 5 5.63 24.02 58.82
CA ALA A 5 6.51 23.98 57.65
C ALA A 5 6.69 22.52 57.25
N SER A 6 6.15 22.12 56.09
CA SER A 6 6.37 20.81 55.50
C SER A 6 7.60 20.85 54.61
N LEU A 7 8.63 20.10 54.99
CA LEU A 7 9.78 19.76 54.14
C LEU A 7 9.36 18.62 53.19
N VAL A 8 9.35 18.90 51.89
CA VAL A 8 9.22 17.88 50.84
C VAL A 8 10.63 17.45 50.44
N ALA A 9 11.01 16.23 50.81
CA ALA A 9 12.27 15.61 50.38
C ALA A 9 12.08 15.02 48.98
N LEU A 10 12.71 15.65 47.99
CA LEU A 10 12.74 15.19 46.60
C LEU A 10 13.79 14.07 46.49
N GLY A 11 13.36 12.81 46.47
CA GLY A 11 14.22 11.65 46.23
C GLY A 11 14.54 11.54 44.74
N LEU A 12 15.73 11.96 44.33
CA LEU A 12 16.30 11.67 43.02
C LEU A 12 16.71 10.19 42.96
N VAL A 13 15.80 9.33 42.51
CA VAL A 13 16.15 7.97 42.08
C VAL A 13 16.86 8.10 40.73
N ALA A 14 18.19 8.17 40.78
CA ALA A 14 19.01 8.08 39.58
C ALA A 14 18.94 6.64 39.05
N CYS A 15 18.06 6.38 38.09
CA CYS A 15 18.14 5.18 37.27
C CYS A 15 19.47 5.21 36.51
N GLN A 16 20.48 4.49 37.02
CA GLN A 16 21.67 4.12 36.24
C GLN A 16 21.23 3.11 35.18
N GLY A 17 20.62 3.61 34.11
CA GLY A 17 20.46 2.85 32.88
C GLY A 17 21.83 2.70 32.26
N ASN A 18 22.34 1.46 32.23
CA ASN A 18 23.52 1.13 31.43
C ASN A 18 23.21 1.53 29.98
N ALA A 19 23.76 2.66 29.55
CA ALA A 19 23.69 3.12 28.18
C ALA A 19 24.42 2.07 27.33
N THR A 20 23.65 1.16 26.76
CA THR A 20 24.17 0.20 25.79
C THR A 20 24.52 1.04 24.56
N ASP A 21 25.78 0.98 24.12
CA ASP A 21 26.24 1.73 22.95
C ASP A 21 25.31 1.42 21.77
N PRO A 22 24.54 2.41 21.27
CA PRO A 22 23.59 2.18 20.18
C PRO A 22 24.27 1.68 18.91
N ARG A 23 25.60 1.87 18.78
CA ARG A 23 26.39 1.40 17.63
C ARG A 23 26.59 -0.12 17.60
N GLY A 24 26.32 -0.81 18.70
CA GLY A 24 26.41 -2.27 18.79
C GLY A 24 25.09 -3.00 18.56
N ALA A 25 23.98 -2.27 18.36
CA ALA A 25 22.66 -2.89 18.19
C ALA A 25 22.56 -3.60 16.83
N THR A 26 22.27 -4.91 16.85
CA THR A 26 21.94 -5.65 15.63
C THR A 26 20.52 -5.30 15.20
N PRO A 27 20.29 -4.84 13.95
CA PRO A 27 18.94 -4.57 13.47
C PRO A 27 18.08 -5.83 13.52
N VAL A 28 16.82 -5.68 13.93
CA VAL A 28 15.87 -6.80 13.90
C VAL A 28 15.46 -7.04 12.44
N PRO A 29 15.59 -8.27 11.92
CA PRO A 29 15.14 -8.59 10.57
C PRO A 29 13.65 -8.33 10.40
N PRO A 30 13.22 -7.77 9.25
CA PRO A 30 11.81 -7.58 8.97
C PRO A 30 11.12 -8.94 8.79
N ARG A 31 9.79 -8.94 8.70
CA ARG A 31 9.02 -10.12 8.31
C ARG A 31 8.06 -9.74 7.21
N VAL A 32 8.01 -10.53 6.14
CA VAL A 32 7.04 -10.36 5.06
C VAL A 32 5.97 -11.42 5.23
N GLN A 33 4.71 -11.00 5.29
CA GLN A 33 3.56 -11.87 5.50
C GLN A 33 2.73 -12.05 4.23
N ALA A 34 2.49 -10.96 3.50
CA ALA A 34 1.65 -10.97 2.30
C ALA A 34 2.05 -9.87 1.31
N LEU A 35 1.76 -10.13 0.04
CA LEU A 35 1.83 -9.18 -1.07
C LEU A 35 0.44 -9.09 -1.70
N GLU A 36 -0.10 -7.88 -1.83
CA GLU A 36 -1.44 -7.63 -2.35
C GLU A 36 -1.44 -6.41 -3.29
N PRO A 37 -2.27 -6.37 -4.35
CA PRO A 37 -3.04 -7.49 -4.89
C PRO A 37 -2.15 -8.47 -5.67
N PRO A 38 -2.58 -9.73 -5.88
CA PRO A 38 -1.85 -10.69 -6.69
C PRO A 38 -1.95 -10.42 -8.19
N LEU A 39 -3.00 -9.72 -8.64
CA LEU A 39 -3.18 -9.29 -10.03
C LEU A 39 -2.87 -7.80 -10.14
N LEU A 40 -2.00 -7.45 -11.07
CA LEU A 40 -1.54 -6.08 -11.30
C LEU A 40 -1.92 -5.61 -12.70
N VAL A 41 -2.34 -4.36 -12.76
CA VAL A 41 -2.58 -3.60 -13.99
C VAL A 41 -1.56 -2.47 -14.10
N PRO A 42 -1.40 -1.83 -15.27
CA PRO A 42 -0.48 -0.72 -15.41
C PRO A 42 -0.74 0.38 -14.38
N GLY A 43 0.24 0.63 -13.52
CA GLY A 43 0.16 1.66 -12.48
C GLY A 43 -0.31 1.18 -11.11
N SER A 44 -0.60 -0.12 -10.95
CA SER A 44 -0.88 -0.72 -9.65
C SER A 44 0.20 -0.44 -8.61
N THR A 45 -0.20 -0.47 -7.34
CA THR A 45 0.70 -0.39 -6.19
C THR A 45 0.62 -1.70 -5.42
N VAL A 46 1.75 -2.38 -5.25
CA VAL A 46 1.82 -3.59 -4.41
C VAL A 46 1.94 -3.15 -2.95
N LEU A 47 0.98 -3.55 -2.13
CA LEU A 47 1.03 -3.46 -0.68
C LEU A 47 1.75 -4.70 -0.13
N ILE A 48 2.87 -4.48 0.54
CA ILE A 48 3.57 -5.54 1.28
C ILE A 48 3.20 -5.38 2.76
N ARG A 49 2.59 -6.43 3.33
CA ARG A 49 2.25 -6.50 4.75
C ARG A 49 3.28 -7.31 5.50
N GLY A 50 3.58 -6.90 6.72
CA GLY A 50 4.66 -7.49 7.49
C GLY A 50 4.90 -6.82 8.83
N GLU A 51 6.15 -6.91 9.28
CA GLU A 51 6.64 -6.30 10.51
C GLU A 51 8.09 -5.82 10.34
N GLY A 52 8.48 -4.83 11.12
CA GLY A 52 9.87 -4.36 11.18
C GLY A 52 10.26 -3.44 10.02
N PHE A 53 9.30 -2.89 9.29
CA PHE A 53 9.58 -1.88 8.26
C PHE A 53 9.95 -0.55 8.90
N LEU A 54 10.85 0.19 8.25
CA LEU A 54 11.33 1.48 8.69
C LEU A 54 10.84 2.59 7.77
N SER A 55 10.47 3.72 8.38
CA SER A 55 10.17 4.97 7.69
C SER A 55 11.17 6.04 8.15
N PRO A 56 11.45 7.06 7.33
CA PRO A 56 12.19 8.23 7.80
C PRO A 56 11.52 8.86 9.03
N PRO A 57 12.27 9.32 10.04
CA PRO A 57 13.74 9.35 10.11
C PRO A 57 14.38 8.08 10.70
N ALA A 58 13.61 7.07 11.11
CA ALA A 58 14.13 5.89 11.79
C ALA A 58 15.07 5.05 10.91
N GLY A 59 14.87 5.08 9.60
CA GLY A 59 15.71 4.40 8.62
C GLY A 59 15.06 4.36 7.25
N ALA A 60 15.56 3.46 6.41
CA ALA A 60 15.04 3.18 5.09
C ALA A 60 14.65 1.71 4.96
N THR A 61 13.62 1.46 4.15
CA THR A 61 13.22 0.13 3.69
C THR A 61 13.42 0.08 2.18
N GLU A 62 14.05 -0.97 1.68
CA GLU A 62 14.23 -1.24 0.26
C GLU A 62 13.58 -2.58 -0.08
N VAL A 63 13.01 -2.67 -1.29
CA VAL A 63 12.39 -3.89 -1.78
C VAL A 63 13.13 -4.33 -3.03
N GLU A 64 13.48 -5.60 -3.12
CA GLU A 64 14.04 -6.21 -4.32
C GLU A 64 13.17 -7.40 -4.72
N LEU A 65 12.87 -7.50 -6.00
CA LEU A 65 12.18 -8.66 -6.57
C LEU A 65 13.17 -9.39 -7.47
N GLU A 66 13.42 -10.66 -7.18
CA GLU A 66 14.24 -11.56 -7.98
C GLU A 66 13.39 -12.76 -8.41
N GLY A 67 13.32 -13.02 -9.71
CA GLY A 67 12.50 -14.11 -10.21
C GLY A 67 12.52 -14.23 -11.73
N THR A 68 11.44 -14.74 -12.28
CA THR A 68 11.25 -14.88 -13.73
C THR A 68 9.91 -14.32 -14.17
N VAL A 69 9.86 -13.81 -15.40
CA VAL A 69 8.62 -13.51 -16.13
C VAL A 69 8.67 -14.29 -17.44
N ASP A 70 7.68 -15.16 -17.65
CA ASP A 70 7.65 -16.06 -18.81
C ASP A 70 8.98 -16.82 -19.01
N GLY A 71 9.62 -17.20 -17.90
CA GLY A 71 10.91 -17.90 -17.87
C GLY A 71 12.15 -17.02 -18.08
N ILE A 72 11.98 -15.71 -18.30
CA ILE A 72 13.10 -14.76 -18.43
C ILE A 72 13.51 -14.28 -17.04
N PRO A 73 14.77 -14.48 -16.62
CA PRO A 73 15.24 -14.06 -15.30
C PRO A 73 15.32 -12.54 -15.18
N LEU A 74 14.85 -12.01 -14.06
CA LEU A 74 14.71 -10.58 -13.80
C LEU A 74 15.04 -10.28 -12.34
N THR A 75 15.74 -9.17 -12.12
CA THR A 75 16.02 -8.62 -10.80
C THR A 75 15.78 -7.12 -10.83
N PHE A 76 15.00 -6.61 -9.88
CA PHE A 76 14.67 -5.20 -9.80
C PHE A 76 14.58 -4.71 -8.36
N THR A 77 15.21 -3.57 -8.10
CA THR A 77 15.13 -2.85 -6.82
C THR A 77 14.09 -1.75 -6.93
N LEU A 78 13.19 -1.69 -5.95
CA LEU A 78 12.07 -0.77 -5.86
C LEU A 78 12.20 0.05 -4.59
N SER A 79 11.86 1.34 -4.70
CA SER A 79 11.79 2.24 -3.56
C SER A 79 10.36 2.27 -3.03
N PRO A 80 10.07 1.63 -1.88
CA PRO A 80 8.74 1.66 -1.30
C PRO A 80 8.42 3.03 -0.68
N ASP A 81 7.15 3.40 -0.71
CA ASP A 81 6.56 4.40 0.17
C ASP A 81 6.18 3.73 1.49
N ALA A 82 6.91 4.04 2.57
CA ALA A 82 6.63 3.47 3.87
C ALA A 82 5.35 4.08 4.47
N VAL A 83 4.34 3.24 4.70
CA VAL A 83 3.06 3.65 5.32
C VAL A 83 3.16 3.56 6.84
N GLY A 84 3.94 2.60 7.33
CA GLY A 84 4.20 2.41 8.76
C GLY A 84 5.05 1.16 9.04
N PRO A 85 5.15 0.71 10.30
CA PRO A 85 6.03 -0.40 10.67
C PRO A 85 5.55 -1.78 10.19
N THR A 86 4.32 -1.88 9.71
CA THR A 86 3.68 -3.13 9.29
C THR A 86 3.26 -3.16 7.82
N GLN A 87 3.39 -2.02 7.12
CA GLN A 87 2.95 -1.89 5.73
C GLN A 87 3.87 -0.96 4.94
N ILE A 88 4.23 -1.39 3.74
CA ILE A 88 4.89 -0.55 2.74
C ILE A 88 4.14 -0.67 1.40
N ARG A 89 4.09 0.43 0.67
CA ARG A 89 3.49 0.52 -0.67
C ARG A 89 4.61 0.55 -1.70
N VAL A 90 4.50 -0.26 -2.74
CA VAL A 90 5.49 -0.38 -3.79
C VAL A 90 4.83 -0.03 -5.13
N PRO A 91 4.94 1.22 -5.59
CA PRO A 91 4.36 1.62 -6.86
C PRO A 91 5.04 0.87 -8.01
N MET A 92 4.26 0.16 -8.83
CA MET A 92 4.77 -0.58 -9.98
C MET A 92 4.94 0.36 -11.17
N ARG A 93 5.91 1.28 -11.05
CA ARG A 93 6.22 2.32 -12.04
C ARG A 93 7.43 1.93 -12.90
N GLY A 94 7.51 2.51 -14.11
CA GLY A 94 8.72 2.50 -14.93
C GLY A 94 8.87 1.30 -15.88
N PRO A 95 10.10 0.76 -16.07
CA PRO A 95 10.44 -0.15 -17.16
C PRO A 95 9.75 -1.52 -17.05
N LEU A 96 9.23 -1.85 -15.87
CA LEU A 96 8.46 -3.06 -15.62
C LEU A 96 7.29 -3.22 -16.62
N ARG A 97 6.61 -2.13 -16.99
CA ARG A 97 5.54 -2.19 -18.00
C ARG A 97 6.02 -2.72 -19.36
N ALA A 98 7.23 -2.37 -19.77
CA ALA A 98 7.79 -2.85 -21.03
C ALA A 98 8.18 -4.34 -20.97
N LEU A 99 8.41 -4.86 -19.76
CA LEU A 99 8.80 -6.26 -19.53
C LEU A 99 7.60 -7.21 -19.48
N PHE A 100 6.44 -6.75 -19.04
CA PHE A 100 5.26 -7.62 -18.83
C PHE A 100 4.33 -7.77 -20.05
N GLY A 101 4.52 -6.98 -21.11
CA GLY A 101 3.66 -7.05 -22.30
C GLY A 101 2.18 -6.80 -22.00
N ASP A 102 1.28 -7.54 -22.68
CA ASP A 102 -0.17 -7.44 -22.49
C ASP A 102 -0.68 -8.31 -21.33
N ALA A 103 0.01 -9.40 -21.02
CA ALA A 103 -0.26 -10.27 -19.89
C ALA A 103 0.97 -11.12 -19.58
N GLY A 104 1.15 -11.51 -18.32
CA GLY A 104 2.25 -12.36 -17.89
C GLY A 104 2.19 -12.68 -16.41
N GLY A 105 3.15 -13.47 -15.93
CA GLY A 105 3.27 -13.80 -14.51
C GLY A 105 4.71 -13.68 -14.04
N PHE A 106 4.92 -13.03 -12.90
CA PHE A 106 6.15 -13.07 -12.14
C PHE A 106 6.09 -14.19 -11.11
N GLU A 107 7.11 -15.03 -11.08
CA GLU A 107 7.34 -16.02 -10.03
C GLU A 107 8.78 -15.90 -9.51
N GLY A 108 8.92 -15.72 -8.19
CA GLY A 108 10.22 -15.51 -7.57
C GLY A 108 10.14 -15.22 -6.08
N VAL A 109 11.01 -14.33 -5.64
CA VAL A 109 11.21 -13.97 -4.24
C VAL A 109 11.19 -12.46 -4.10
N VAL A 110 10.51 -11.96 -3.07
CA VAL A 110 10.65 -10.59 -2.59
C VAL A 110 11.65 -10.57 -1.45
N ARG A 111 12.68 -9.73 -1.58
CA ARG A 111 13.60 -9.39 -0.50
C ARG A 111 13.25 -8.01 0.04
N VAL A 112 13.12 -7.90 1.35
CA VAL A 112 12.95 -6.62 2.04
C VAL A 112 14.17 -6.38 2.90
N ARG A 113 14.90 -5.30 2.59
CA ARG A 113 16.06 -4.85 3.35
C ARG A 113 15.69 -3.62 4.17
N VAL A 114 16.03 -3.61 5.45
CA VAL A 114 15.89 -2.45 6.33
C VAL A 114 17.25 -1.96 6.77
N ARG A 115 17.43 -0.64 6.73
CA ARG A 115 18.64 0.06 7.18
C ARG A 115 18.28 1.14 8.18
N PRO A 116 18.55 0.94 9.48
CA PRO A 116 18.40 1.99 10.48
C PRO A 116 19.30 3.19 10.15
N GLY A 117 18.82 4.42 10.34
CA GLY A 117 19.45 5.61 9.76
C GLY A 117 20.91 5.86 10.18
N GLU A 118 21.28 5.58 11.43
CA GLU A 118 22.64 5.83 11.96
C GLU A 118 23.52 4.57 11.98
N LEU A 119 23.03 3.43 11.51
CA LEU A 119 23.75 2.16 11.55
C LEU A 119 24.17 1.75 10.14
N GLU A 120 25.42 1.32 10.00
CA GLU A 120 25.92 0.65 8.79
C GLU A 120 25.29 -0.75 8.62
N ALA A 121 24.77 -1.31 9.72
CA ALA A 121 24.14 -2.62 9.71
C ALA A 121 22.78 -2.58 9.00
N SER A 122 22.51 -3.63 8.22
CA SER A 122 21.19 -3.88 7.63
C SER A 122 20.67 -5.23 8.06
N ALA A 123 19.36 -5.42 7.97
CA ALA A 123 18.75 -6.73 8.09
C ALA A 123 17.80 -6.98 6.94
N GLU A 124 17.62 -8.24 6.58
CA GLU A 124 16.89 -8.67 5.39
C GLU A 124 15.92 -9.80 5.73
N ALA A 125 14.84 -9.86 4.96
CA ALA A 125 13.94 -11.00 4.95
C ALA A 125 13.49 -11.29 3.53
N GLU A 126 13.20 -12.57 3.27
CA GLU A 126 12.74 -13.05 1.98
C GLU A 126 11.36 -13.70 2.12
N ALA A 127 10.53 -13.55 1.11
CA ALA A 127 9.28 -14.30 0.98
C ALA A 127 9.03 -14.69 -0.48
N PRO A 128 8.41 -15.85 -0.75
CA PRO A 128 7.98 -16.20 -2.10
C PRO A 128 6.98 -15.16 -2.61
N ALA A 129 7.09 -14.81 -3.88
CA ALA A 129 6.26 -13.82 -4.54
C ALA A 129 5.74 -14.37 -5.87
N ARG A 130 4.43 -14.24 -6.06
CA ARG A 130 3.75 -14.55 -7.30
C ARG A 130 2.81 -13.40 -7.63
N LEU A 131 3.01 -12.79 -8.79
CA LEU A 131 2.24 -11.64 -9.25
C LEU A 131 1.83 -11.90 -10.70
N ASP A 132 0.54 -11.77 -10.99
CA ASP A 132 0.01 -11.84 -12.34
C ASP A 132 -0.17 -10.42 -12.89
N PHE A 133 0.01 -10.23 -14.19
CA PHE A 133 -0.11 -8.93 -14.84
C PHE A 133 -1.07 -9.04 -16.01
N VAL A 134 -1.92 -8.02 -16.17
CA VAL A 134 -2.74 -7.83 -17.36
C VAL A 134 -2.76 -6.35 -17.75
N ALA A 135 -2.73 -6.04 -19.04
CA ALA A 135 -2.76 -4.67 -19.53
C ALA A 135 -4.12 -3.99 -19.29
N PHE A 136 -5.18 -4.78 -19.17
CA PHE A 136 -6.54 -4.29 -19.02
C PHE A 136 -7.41 -5.30 -18.29
N VAL A 137 -8.22 -4.82 -17.36
CA VAL A 137 -9.31 -5.57 -16.74
C VAL A 137 -10.61 -4.92 -17.18
N PRO A 138 -11.51 -5.63 -17.90
CA PRO A 138 -12.80 -5.06 -18.27
C PRO A 138 -13.63 -4.77 -17.01
N PRO A 139 -14.11 -3.53 -16.81
CA PRO A 139 -14.96 -3.23 -15.67
C PRO A 139 -16.31 -3.94 -15.84
N LEU A 140 -16.79 -4.55 -14.77
CA LEU A 140 -18.07 -5.23 -14.70
C LEU A 140 -18.93 -4.57 -13.63
N LEU A 141 -19.96 -3.83 -14.04
CA LEU A 141 -20.96 -3.32 -13.12
C LEU A 141 -21.95 -4.43 -12.77
N SER A 142 -22.01 -4.84 -11.50
CA SER A 142 -22.89 -5.89 -11.01
C SER A 142 -24.13 -5.34 -10.30
N ALA A 143 -24.00 -4.19 -9.65
CA ALA A 143 -25.11 -3.50 -9.04
C ALA A 143 -24.89 -1.99 -9.06
N LEU A 144 -26.01 -1.26 -9.09
CA LEU A 144 -26.06 0.18 -8.96
C LEU A 144 -27.26 0.51 -8.07
N THR A 145 -27.14 1.50 -7.20
CA THR A 145 -28.29 2.03 -6.46
C THR A 145 -29.40 2.43 -7.44
N ASP A 146 -30.57 1.80 -7.31
CA ASP A 146 -31.69 1.92 -8.26
C ASP A 146 -32.53 3.20 -8.07
N THR A 147 -32.56 3.72 -6.85
CA THR A 147 -33.35 4.88 -6.46
C THR A 147 -32.47 5.87 -5.70
N VAL A 148 -32.30 7.07 -6.27
CA VAL A 148 -31.53 8.15 -5.65
C VAL A 148 -32.29 9.47 -5.71
N ALA A 149 -32.13 10.29 -4.68
CA ALA A 149 -32.56 11.68 -4.72
C ALA A 149 -31.52 12.54 -5.47
N PRO A 150 -31.92 13.65 -6.10
CA PRO A 150 -30.97 14.61 -6.66
C PRO A 150 -29.93 15.04 -5.62
N GLY A 151 -28.65 14.95 -5.97
CA GLY A 151 -27.53 15.26 -5.08
C GLY A 151 -27.11 14.12 -4.13
N ALA A 152 -27.79 12.98 -4.14
CA ALA A 152 -27.32 11.80 -3.43
C ALA A 152 -26.14 11.13 -4.15
N LEU A 153 -25.28 10.45 -3.40
CA LEU A 153 -24.21 9.62 -3.94
C LEU A 153 -24.78 8.33 -4.52
N LEU A 154 -24.25 7.92 -5.68
CA LEU A 154 -24.51 6.63 -6.28
C LEU A 154 -23.47 5.62 -5.78
N ASP A 155 -23.92 4.44 -5.35
CA ASP A 155 -23.05 3.31 -5.05
C ASP A 155 -23.07 2.37 -6.25
N ALA A 156 -21.92 2.21 -6.89
CA ALA A 156 -21.69 1.31 -8.01
C ALA A 156 -20.82 0.16 -7.52
N ARG A 157 -21.33 -1.06 -7.61
CA ARG A 157 -20.62 -2.28 -7.21
C ARG A 157 -20.32 -3.11 -8.44
N GLY A 158 -19.15 -3.72 -8.43
CA GLY A 158 -18.61 -4.36 -9.59
C GLY A 158 -17.18 -4.83 -9.38
N ASP A 159 -16.62 -5.35 -10.45
CA ASP A 159 -15.24 -5.79 -10.54
C ASP A 159 -14.51 -4.98 -11.61
N GLY A 160 -13.17 -4.96 -11.57
CA GLY A 160 -12.35 -4.28 -12.57
C GLY A 160 -12.46 -2.75 -12.54
N PHE A 161 -12.97 -2.18 -11.44
CA PHE A 161 -12.79 -0.75 -11.18
C PHE A 161 -11.34 -0.51 -10.77
N LEU A 162 -10.74 0.50 -11.38
CA LEU A 162 -9.32 0.81 -11.26
C LEU A 162 -9.10 1.78 -10.09
N ASP A 163 -8.03 1.56 -9.33
CA ASP A 163 -7.61 2.48 -8.27
C ASP A 163 -6.83 3.69 -8.84
N GLU A 164 -6.55 4.67 -7.98
CA GLU A 164 -5.73 5.83 -8.36
C GLU A 164 -4.36 5.38 -8.88
N GLY A 165 -4.06 5.75 -10.13
CA GLY A 165 -2.81 5.40 -10.82
C GLY A 165 -2.93 4.19 -11.73
N GLU A 166 -3.97 3.38 -11.62
CA GLU A 166 -4.21 2.20 -12.48
C GLU A 166 -4.90 2.54 -13.82
N GLY A 167 -5.34 3.78 -13.97
CA GLY A 167 -6.05 4.28 -15.14
C GLY A 167 -7.28 5.09 -14.75
N GLU A 168 -8.29 5.11 -15.62
CA GLU A 168 -9.56 5.77 -15.38
C GLU A 168 -10.70 4.78 -15.68
N ALA A 169 -11.58 4.58 -14.70
CA ALA A 169 -12.85 3.90 -14.86
C ALA A 169 -13.96 4.94 -14.75
N ALA A 170 -14.85 4.99 -15.73
CA ALA A 170 -15.91 5.98 -15.80
C ALA A 170 -17.27 5.28 -15.94
N LEU A 171 -18.26 5.75 -15.18
CA LEU A 171 -19.62 5.24 -15.23
C LEU A 171 -20.46 6.15 -16.12
N ARG A 172 -20.86 5.67 -17.30
CA ARG A 172 -21.72 6.43 -18.20
C ARG A 172 -23.20 6.07 -17.98
N PHE A 173 -24.02 7.10 -17.85
CA PHE A 173 -25.48 6.99 -17.81
C PHE A 173 -26.07 7.40 -19.15
N ASP A 174 -26.93 6.55 -19.70
CA ASP A 174 -27.80 6.86 -20.83
C ASP A 174 -29.22 6.42 -20.48
N GLY A 175 -30.16 7.36 -20.54
CA GLY A 175 -31.54 7.06 -20.16
C GLY A 175 -32.42 8.28 -19.93
N ARG A 176 -33.37 8.13 -19.03
CA ARG A 176 -34.38 9.16 -18.72
C ARG A 176 -34.70 9.14 -17.23
N PHE A 177 -34.67 10.30 -16.59
CA PHE A 177 -35.36 10.47 -15.32
C PHE A 177 -36.85 10.63 -15.56
N VAL A 178 -37.67 9.89 -14.82
CA VAL A 178 -39.12 10.04 -14.80
C VAL A 178 -39.52 10.57 -13.44
N ARG A 179 -40.15 11.75 -13.40
CA ARG A 179 -40.61 12.34 -12.14
C ARG A 179 -41.88 11.62 -11.68
N GLU A 180 -41.88 11.09 -10.46
CA GLU A 180 -43.05 10.35 -9.93
C GLU A 180 -44.32 11.22 -9.83
N ALA A 181 -44.17 12.51 -9.54
CA ALA A 181 -45.30 13.41 -9.29
C ALA A 181 -46.20 13.64 -10.52
N ASP A 182 -45.62 13.70 -11.72
CA ASP A 182 -46.32 14.10 -12.96
C ASP A 182 -45.96 13.25 -14.19
N GLY A 183 -45.05 12.28 -14.05
CA GLY A 183 -44.55 11.46 -15.15
C GLY A 183 -43.64 12.20 -16.13
N ALA A 184 -43.26 13.45 -15.86
CA ALA A 184 -42.40 14.22 -16.74
C ALA A 184 -41.04 13.54 -16.90
N THR A 185 -40.56 13.47 -18.15
CA THR A 185 -39.30 12.79 -18.49
C THR A 185 -38.22 13.79 -18.86
N THR A 186 -37.01 13.62 -18.31
CA THR A 186 -35.82 14.37 -18.70
C THR A 186 -34.74 13.39 -19.18
N PRO A 187 -34.21 13.54 -20.40
CA PRO A 187 -33.13 12.67 -20.87
C PRO A 187 -31.87 12.89 -20.03
N ILE A 188 -31.09 11.82 -19.86
CA ILE A 188 -29.76 11.87 -19.28
C ILE A 188 -28.76 11.26 -20.26
N ASP A 189 -27.67 11.98 -20.47
CA ASP A 189 -26.47 11.51 -21.13
C ASP A 189 -25.30 12.17 -20.39
N GLY A 190 -24.54 11.37 -19.65
CA GLY A 190 -23.50 11.87 -18.77
C GLY A 190 -22.50 10.79 -18.37
N VAL A 191 -21.28 11.24 -18.07
CA VAL A 191 -20.19 10.47 -17.46
C VAL A 191 -19.99 10.99 -16.04
#